data_AF-A0AAD9BKG3-F1
#
_entry.id   AF-A0AAD9BKG3-F1
#
_cell.length_a   1.000
_cell.length_b   1.000
_cell.length_c   1.000
_cell.angle_alpha   90.00
_cell.angle_beta   90.00
_cell.angle_gamma   90.00
#
_symmetry.space_group_name_H-M   'P 1'
#
loop_
_entity.id
_entity.type
_entity.pdbx_description
1 polymer ?
#
loop_
_entity_poly.entity_id
_entity_poly.type
_entity_poly.pdbx_seq_one_letter_code
_entity_poly.pdbx_strand_id
1 'polypeptide(L)'
;MIGGERGETGYITNQNRLFEITDNSLRHYIHLRNLNLRDNNLSTLSWRTFQNFNISVPILLSGNPLDCVCENLWIKMRILEDSEGPDPECMDERGVTQEFATLTPPDCVVPLVEVNPKSVTEMQGSNVRAVCSASGSPAPEITWNLDWLSTHHEIDPSDTKSILTLTDLSPDDHGKLIICSAENMVGQGEATLLLNILFAPTIVQLLEPEQDHHWCIPFSVTGNPKPDLQWYHDNVALQEQDHIRTMIHVVTEREYHGCLQLVDPTHIHNGMYRLVAKNKYGRDEKKISASFIEPPDFGEGDDIDPQLPPLDDSVAVYVVVGIAGVALTGCVLMVIILKYGRNSNPLHHVSNGNNTPSSSEMGPDAVIIGMTKIPVIENPQYFRNSGSMLKSDTFVQHIKRHNIVLKRELGEGAFGKVFLAECYNLTPDQEKLHVAVKTLKEANESGRADFYREAELLTNLQHEHIVTFYGVCVESDPLIMVFEYMKHGDLNKFLRSHGPDAVLMSDGQHSIMVELTQSQMLHIA
;
A
#
# COMPACT_ATOMS: atom_id res chain seq x y z
N MET A 1 -23.93 -35.78 -2.48
CA MET A 1 -22.50 -35.42 -2.44
C MET A 1 -22.24 -34.51 -3.63
N ILE A 2 -21.95 -33.24 -3.37
CA ILE A 2 -21.51 -32.31 -4.41
C ILE A 2 -20.13 -32.79 -4.85
N GLY A 3 -20.04 -33.28 -6.08
CA GLY A 3 -18.81 -33.79 -6.67
C GLY A 3 -18.14 -32.64 -7.41
N GLY A 4 -17.07 -32.09 -6.84
CA GLY A 4 -16.16 -31.20 -7.55
C GLY A 4 -15.00 -32.02 -8.12
N GLU A 5 -14.64 -31.78 -9.38
CA GLU A 5 -13.36 -32.27 -9.89
C GLU A 5 -12.24 -31.68 -9.04
N ARG A 6 -11.44 -32.54 -8.39
CA ARG A 6 -10.15 -32.11 -7.81
C ARG A 6 -9.20 -31.83 -8.96
N GLY A 7 -9.22 -30.59 -9.46
CA GLY A 7 -8.31 -30.12 -10.48
C GLY A 7 -8.56 -28.66 -10.83
N GLU A 8 -7.85 -27.75 -10.16
CA GLU A 8 -7.43 -26.41 -10.62
C GLU A 8 -8.47 -25.45 -11.26
N THR A 9 -9.77 -25.74 -11.25
CA THR A 9 -10.80 -24.89 -11.86
C THR A 9 -11.97 -24.65 -10.90
N GLY A 10 -12.10 -23.40 -10.44
CA GLY A 10 -13.06 -22.95 -9.42
C GLY A 10 -14.50 -22.81 -9.90
N TYR A 11 -15.07 -23.88 -10.46
CA TYR A 11 -16.44 -23.92 -11.00
C TYR A 11 -17.18 -25.14 -10.44
N ILE A 12 -18.39 -24.92 -9.88
CA ILE A 12 -19.36 -26.00 -9.66
C ILE A 12 -20.44 -25.84 -10.72
N THR A 13 -20.53 -26.81 -11.62
CA THR A 13 -21.53 -26.82 -12.69
C THR A 13 -22.44 -28.04 -12.57
N ASN A 14 -23.75 -27.77 -12.62
CA ASN A 14 -24.85 -28.68 -12.92
C ASN A 14 -24.73 -30.14 -12.40
N GLN A 15 -25.46 -30.41 -11.32
CA GLN A 15 -25.84 -31.77 -10.93
C GLN A 15 -27.36 -31.97 -11.07
N ASN A 16 -27.86 -32.14 -12.31
CA ASN A 16 -29.28 -32.46 -12.58
C ASN A 16 -29.81 -33.45 -11.53
N ARG A 17 -30.67 -32.97 -10.61
CA ARG A 17 -31.32 -33.65 -9.45
C ARG A 17 -30.85 -33.23 -8.04
N LEU A 18 -30.29 -32.04 -7.82
CA LEU A 18 -30.15 -31.53 -6.45
C LEU A 18 -31.52 -31.13 -5.87
N PHE A 19 -31.80 -31.62 -4.66
CA PHE A 19 -33.04 -31.33 -3.91
C PHE A 19 -32.81 -30.44 -2.69
N GLU A 20 -31.62 -30.49 -2.11
CA GLU A 20 -31.27 -29.74 -0.90
C GLU A 20 -29.76 -29.43 -0.90
N ILE A 21 -29.39 -28.27 -0.38
CA ILE A 21 -28.00 -27.87 -0.12
C ILE A 21 -27.92 -27.45 1.35
N THR A 22 -27.08 -28.13 2.12
CA THR A 22 -26.90 -27.82 3.55
C THR A 22 -25.89 -26.70 3.76
N ASP A 23 -26.01 -25.95 4.86
CA ASP A 23 -25.15 -24.81 5.22
C ASP A 23 -23.64 -25.11 5.16
N ASN A 24 -23.24 -26.37 5.34
CA ASN A 24 -21.83 -26.79 5.37
C ASN A 24 -21.32 -27.29 4.01
N SER A 25 -22.22 -27.48 3.04
CA SER A 25 -21.93 -28.12 1.75
C SER A 25 -20.86 -27.38 0.95
N LEU A 26 -20.79 -26.06 1.10
CA LEU A 26 -19.90 -25.21 0.33
C LEU A 26 -18.73 -24.64 1.15
N ARG A 27 -18.60 -24.97 2.45
CA ARG A 27 -17.57 -24.38 3.35
C ARG A 27 -16.13 -24.51 2.87
N HIS A 28 -15.80 -25.57 2.13
CA HIS A 28 -14.43 -25.85 1.67
C HIS A 28 -14.09 -25.19 0.32
N TYR A 29 -15.04 -24.55 -0.35
CA TYR A 29 -14.87 -24.00 -1.69
C TYR A 29 -14.61 -22.49 -1.68
N ILE A 30 -13.57 -22.06 -0.98
CA ILE A 30 -13.25 -20.63 -0.73
C ILE A 30 -12.82 -19.83 -1.99
N HIS A 31 -12.49 -20.51 -3.10
CA HIS A 31 -12.03 -19.87 -4.35
C HIS A 31 -13.03 -20.01 -5.50
N LEU A 32 -14.28 -20.34 -5.19
CA LEU A 32 -15.29 -20.55 -6.22
C LEU A 32 -15.59 -19.23 -6.94
N ARG A 33 -15.51 -19.23 -8.27
CA ARG A 33 -15.72 -18.04 -9.10
C ARG A 33 -17.07 -18.01 -9.79
N ASN A 34 -17.71 -19.17 -9.91
CA ASN A 34 -19.01 -19.31 -10.56
C ASN A 34 -19.73 -20.53 -9.96
N LEU A 35 -20.97 -20.30 -9.51
CA LEU A 35 -21.83 -21.34 -9.00
C LEU A 35 -23.08 -21.45 -9.88
N ASN A 36 -23.15 -22.55 -10.63
CA ASN A 36 -24.29 -22.82 -11.49
C ASN A 36 -25.18 -23.92 -10.89
N LEU A 37 -26.34 -23.50 -10.35
CA LEU A 37 -27.37 -24.35 -9.77
C LEU A 37 -28.63 -24.43 -10.66
N ARG A 38 -28.56 -24.02 -11.93
CA ARG A 38 -29.72 -24.03 -12.84
C ARG A 38 -30.30 -25.44 -13.03
N ASP A 39 -31.59 -25.48 -13.33
CA ASP A 39 -32.34 -26.69 -13.71
C ASP A 39 -32.23 -27.84 -12.69
N ASN A 40 -32.24 -27.50 -11.41
CA ASN A 40 -32.32 -28.45 -10.30
C ASN A 40 -33.74 -28.50 -9.71
N ASN A 41 -33.90 -29.23 -8.61
CA ASN A 41 -35.18 -29.36 -7.91
C ASN A 41 -35.09 -28.76 -6.50
N LEU A 42 -34.41 -27.62 -6.37
CA LEU A 42 -34.26 -26.88 -5.12
C LEU A 42 -35.53 -26.07 -4.85
N SER A 43 -36.12 -26.25 -3.67
CA SER A 43 -37.28 -25.47 -3.23
C SER A 43 -36.90 -24.38 -2.24
N THR A 44 -35.99 -24.68 -1.31
CA THR A 44 -35.42 -23.71 -0.37
C THR A 44 -33.90 -23.69 -0.44
N LEU A 45 -33.33 -22.54 -0.14
CA LEU A 45 -31.90 -22.35 -0.15
C LEU A 45 -31.49 -21.38 0.96
N SER A 46 -30.76 -21.87 1.96
CA SER A 46 -30.29 -21.06 3.09
C SER A 46 -29.12 -20.15 2.70
N TRP A 47 -29.20 -18.87 3.10
CA TRP A 47 -28.14 -17.88 2.87
C TRP A 47 -26.82 -18.23 3.58
N ARG A 48 -26.88 -18.99 4.70
CA ARG A 48 -25.71 -19.43 5.47
C ARG A 48 -24.77 -20.33 4.67
N THR A 49 -25.31 -21.04 3.67
CA THR A 49 -24.52 -21.81 2.70
C THR A 49 -23.51 -20.92 1.96
N PHE A 50 -23.85 -19.63 1.80
CA PHE A 50 -23.09 -18.66 1.00
C PHE A 50 -22.31 -17.62 1.83
N GLN A 51 -22.32 -17.72 3.16
CA GLN A 51 -21.69 -16.74 4.06
C GLN A 51 -20.18 -16.58 3.82
N ASN A 52 -19.49 -17.66 3.42
CA ASN A 52 -18.05 -17.68 3.17
C ASN A 52 -17.67 -17.34 1.72
N PHE A 53 -18.66 -17.03 0.88
CA PHE A 53 -18.45 -16.72 -0.53
C PHE A 53 -18.47 -15.22 -0.75
N ASN A 54 -17.50 -14.72 -1.52
CA ASN A 54 -17.52 -13.34 -1.97
C ASN A 54 -18.88 -13.04 -2.66
N ILE A 55 -19.48 -11.90 -2.31
CA ILE A 55 -20.77 -11.44 -2.84
C ILE A 55 -20.73 -11.40 -4.38
N SER A 56 -19.55 -11.14 -4.96
CA SER A 56 -19.27 -11.06 -6.39
C SER A 56 -19.38 -12.38 -7.18
N VAL A 57 -19.63 -13.53 -6.54
CA VAL A 57 -19.81 -14.80 -7.25
C VAL A 57 -21.25 -14.89 -7.75
N PRO A 58 -21.49 -14.89 -9.08
CA PRO A 58 -22.84 -15.01 -9.62
C PRO A 58 -23.41 -16.38 -9.30
N ILE A 59 -24.65 -16.40 -8.79
CA ILE A 59 -25.39 -17.63 -8.46
C ILE A 59 -26.51 -17.81 -9.48
N LEU A 60 -26.37 -18.79 -10.36
CA LEU A 60 -27.37 -19.06 -11.39
C LEU A 60 -28.42 -20.03 -10.86
N LEU A 61 -29.63 -19.54 -10.58
CA LEU A 61 -30.73 -20.32 -9.94
C LEU A 61 -31.91 -20.65 -10.87
N SER A 62 -31.93 -20.15 -12.11
CA SER A 62 -33.07 -20.35 -13.03
C SER A 62 -33.43 -21.83 -13.25
N GLY A 63 -34.71 -22.14 -13.39
CA GLY A 63 -35.19 -23.50 -13.63
C GLY A 63 -35.38 -24.35 -12.37
N ASN A 64 -35.23 -23.76 -11.17
CA ASN A 64 -35.56 -24.41 -9.89
C ASN A 64 -36.99 -24.06 -9.44
N PRO A 65 -37.72 -24.99 -8.80
CA PRO A 65 -39.04 -24.74 -8.22
C PRO A 65 -38.92 -24.08 -6.83
N LEU A 66 -38.37 -22.86 -6.77
CA LEU A 66 -38.15 -22.14 -5.51
C LEU A 66 -39.47 -21.73 -4.84
N ASP A 67 -39.60 -21.94 -3.54
CA ASP A 67 -40.79 -21.56 -2.78
C ASP A 67 -40.77 -20.06 -2.40
N CYS A 68 -41.93 -19.39 -2.43
CA CYS A 68 -42.09 -18.01 -1.97
C CYS A 68 -42.10 -17.87 -0.43
N VAL A 69 -41.01 -18.29 0.23
CA VAL A 69 -40.87 -18.31 1.70
C VAL A 69 -39.80 -17.34 2.21
N CYS A 70 -39.83 -16.99 3.50
CA CYS A 70 -38.84 -16.10 4.13
C CYS A 70 -37.39 -16.55 3.88
N GLU A 71 -37.13 -17.86 3.89
CA GLU A 71 -35.80 -18.46 3.74
C GLU A 71 -35.16 -18.17 2.38
N ASN A 72 -35.97 -17.91 1.36
CA ASN A 72 -35.48 -17.57 0.02
C ASN A 72 -35.41 -16.06 -0.21
N LEU A 73 -35.83 -15.22 0.75
CA LEU A 73 -35.91 -13.78 0.52
C LEU A 73 -34.54 -13.10 0.39
N TRP A 74 -33.47 -13.68 0.93
CA TRP A 74 -32.11 -13.18 0.71
C TRP A 74 -31.69 -13.23 -0.77
N ILE A 75 -32.31 -14.12 -1.58
CA ILE A 75 -32.08 -14.24 -3.02
C ILE A 75 -32.43 -12.91 -3.71
N LYS A 76 -33.53 -12.28 -3.29
CA LYS A 76 -33.91 -10.92 -3.72
C LYS A 76 -32.81 -9.90 -3.41
N MET A 77 -32.25 -9.96 -2.21
CA MET A 77 -31.22 -9.01 -1.76
C MET A 77 -29.90 -9.19 -2.51
N ARG A 78 -29.58 -10.41 -2.96
CA ARG A 78 -28.32 -10.71 -3.66
C ARG A 78 -28.39 -10.57 -5.18
N ILE A 79 -29.57 -10.72 -5.79
CA ILE A 79 -29.74 -10.72 -7.26
C ILE A 79 -29.98 -9.32 -7.85
N LEU A 80 -30.07 -8.29 -7.01
CA LEU A 80 -30.09 -6.89 -7.44
C LEU A 80 -28.76 -6.40 -8.09
N GLU A 81 -27.74 -7.25 -8.21
CA GLU A 81 -26.43 -6.90 -8.77
C GLU A 81 -26.12 -7.54 -10.15
N ASP A 82 -26.94 -8.46 -10.67
CA ASP A 82 -26.65 -9.21 -11.90
C ASP A 82 -27.73 -8.97 -12.98
N SER A 83 -27.46 -8.07 -13.92
CA SER A 83 -28.45 -7.49 -14.86
C SER A 83 -28.70 -8.29 -16.16
N GLU A 84 -28.13 -9.49 -16.31
CA GLU A 84 -28.19 -10.25 -17.57
C GLU A 84 -28.99 -11.58 -17.50
N GLY A 85 -29.73 -11.84 -16.42
CA GLY A 85 -30.60 -13.03 -16.28
C GLY A 85 -32.09 -12.70 -16.10
N PRO A 86 -33.03 -13.59 -16.47
CA PRO A 86 -34.43 -13.43 -16.07
C PRO A 86 -34.53 -13.45 -14.54
N ASP A 87 -35.34 -12.55 -13.97
CA ASP A 87 -35.56 -12.48 -12.54
C ASP A 87 -35.97 -13.86 -12.02
N PRO A 88 -35.37 -14.33 -10.91
CA PRO A 88 -35.77 -15.59 -10.32
C PRO A 88 -37.24 -15.48 -9.90
N GLU A 89 -37.99 -16.51 -10.25
CA GLU A 89 -39.38 -16.66 -9.88
C GLU A 89 -39.49 -17.64 -8.71
N CYS A 90 -40.51 -17.45 -7.88
CA CYS A 90 -40.89 -18.37 -6.82
C CYS A 90 -42.33 -18.84 -7.01
N MET A 91 -42.66 -19.99 -6.43
CA MET A 91 -44.00 -20.56 -6.45
C MET A 91 -44.65 -20.41 -5.06
N ASP A 92 -45.86 -19.87 -5.02
CA ASP A 92 -46.65 -19.81 -3.79
C ASP A 92 -47.32 -21.17 -3.48
N GLU A 93 -47.90 -21.33 -2.28
CA GLU A 93 -48.59 -22.56 -1.86
C GLU A 93 -49.74 -23.00 -2.80
N ARG A 94 -50.21 -22.09 -3.67
CA ARG A 94 -51.29 -22.33 -4.63
C ARG A 94 -50.76 -22.68 -6.03
N GLY A 95 -49.44 -22.79 -6.19
CA GLY A 95 -48.79 -23.07 -7.46
C GLY A 95 -48.69 -21.86 -8.39
N VAL A 96 -48.89 -20.64 -7.87
CA VAL A 96 -48.81 -19.41 -8.66
C VAL A 96 -47.38 -18.87 -8.60
N THR A 97 -46.81 -18.64 -9.78
CA THR A 97 -45.49 -18.06 -9.95
C THR A 97 -45.51 -16.55 -9.64
N GLN A 98 -44.56 -16.08 -8.84
CA GLN A 98 -44.35 -14.68 -8.48
C GLN A 98 -42.87 -14.30 -8.62
N GLU A 99 -42.59 -13.04 -8.92
CA GLU A 99 -41.23 -12.52 -8.99
C GLU A 99 -40.68 -12.23 -7.58
N PHE A 100 -39.46 -12.69 -7.27
CA PHE A 100 -38.82 -12.40 -5.97
C PHE A 100 -38.69 -10.89 -5.69
N ALA A 101 -38.52 -10.07 -6.73
CA ALA A 101 -38.41 -8.61 -6.61
C ALA A 101 -39.64 -7.96 -5.94
N THR A 102 -40.83 -8.49 -6.20
CA THR A 102 -42.10 -7.93 -5.69
C THR A 102 -42.59 -8.60 -4.41
N LEU A 103 -41.93 -9.68 -3.99
CA LEU A 103 -42.30 -10.43 -2.80
C LEU A 103 -42.03 -9.62 -1.51
N THR A 104 -43.06 -9.48 -0.69
CA THR A 104 -43.01 -8.91 0.67
C THR A 104 -43.84 -9.77 1.62
N PRO A 105 -43.34 -10.94 2.04
CA PRO A 105 -44.12 -11.79 2.94
C PRO A 105 -44.21 -11.14 4.32
N PRO A 106 -45.36 -11.27 5.02
CA PRO A 106 -45.49 -10.79 6.39
C PRO A 106 -44.52 -11.54 7.31
N ASP A 107 -44.01 -10.85 8.33
CA ASP A 107 -43.12 -11.43 9.35
C ASP A 107 -41.76 -11.96 8.83
N CYS A 108 -41.29 -11.52 7.66
CA CYS A 108 -39.93 -11.74 7.16
C CYS A 108 -39.14 -10.42 7.13
N VAL A 109 -38.43 -10.09 8.21
CA VAL A 109 -37.66 -8.86 8.37
C VAL A 109 -36.22 -9.21 8.75
N VAL A 110 -35.25 -8.68 8.00
CA VAL A 110 -33.82 -8.85 8.29
C VAL A 110 -33.44 -8.28 9.66
N PRO A 111 -32.40 -8.79 10.31
CA PRO A 111 -31.99 -8.31 11.63
C PRO A 111 -31.46 -6.86 11.57
N LEU A 112 -32.07 -5.97 12.35
CA LEU A 112 -31.53 -4.63 12.62
C LEU A 112 -30.84 -4.66 13.98
N VAL A 113 -29.53 -4.42 13.96
CA VAL A 113 -28.65 -4.54 15.14
C VAL A 113 -28.22 -3.17 15.62
N GLU A 114 -28.31 -2.95 16.93
CA GLU A 114 -27.85 -1.75 17.60
C GLU A 114 -26.98 -2.10 18.80
N VAL A 115 -25.85 -1.40 18.95
CA VAL A 115 -24.95 -1.51 20.10
C VAL A 115 -24.91 -0.19 20.86
N ASN A 116 -25.09 -0.26 22.17
CA ASN A 116 -24.99 0.88 23.07
C ASN A 116 -24.02 0.59 24.24
N PRO A 117 -23.01 1.44 24.46
CA PRO A 117 -22.61 2.59 23.64
C PRO A 117 -21.93 2.19 22.31
N LYS A 118 -21.90 3.08 21.31
CA LYS A 118 -21.17 2.85 20.02
C LYS A 118 -19.66 3.01 20.14
N SER A 119 -19.20 3.77 21.13
CA SER A 119 -17.78 3.99 21.42
C SER A 119 -17.60 4.17 22.91
N VAL A 120 -16.54 3.60 23.47
CA VAL A 120 -16.19 3.72 24.88
C VAL A 120 -14.82 4.35 25.01
N THR A 121 -14.70 5.39 25.85
CA THR A 121 -13.41 6.01 26.17
C THR A 121 -13.17 5.92 27.67
N GLU A 122 -12.31 5.01 28.08
CA GLU A 122 -12.06 4.69 29.49
C GLU A 122 -10.57 4.45 29.76
N MET A 123 -10.15 4.58 31.02
CA MET A 123 -8.78 4.30 31.44
C MET A 123 -8.49 2.80 31.44
N GLN A 124 -7.24 2.41 31.17
CA GLN A 124 -6.79 1.03 31.39
C GLN A 124 -7.18 0.51 32.78
N GLY A 125 -7.54 -0.77 32.85
CA GLY A 125 -8.02 -1.43 34.07
C GLY A 125 -9.46 -1.09 34.50
N SER A 126 -10.17 -0.24 33.75
CA SER A 126 -11.59 0.04 34.01
C SER A 126 -12.48 -1.11 33.51
N ASN A 127 -13.75 -1.10 33.92
CA ASN A 127 -14.75 -2.06 33.47
C ASN A 127 -15.78 -1.38 32.57
N VAL A 128 -16.20 -2.07 31.52
CA VAL A 128 -17.12 -1.56 30.50
C VAL A 128 -18.27 -2.53 30.32
N ARG A 129 -19.47 -1.99 30.18
CA ARG A 129 -20.67 -2.79 29.88
C ARG A 129 -21.33 -2.27 28.62
N ALA A 130 -21.39 -3.11 27.60
CA ALA A 130 -22.05 -2.84 26.34
C ALA A 130 -23.28 -3.72 26.17
N VAL A 131 -24.31 -3.19 25.52
CA VAL A 131 -25.56 -3.91 25.24
C VAL A 131 -25.78 -3.91 23.74
N CYS A 132 -25.94 -5.10 23.18
CA CYS A 132 -26.39 -5.30 21.81
C CYS A 132 -27.85 -5.73 21.81
N SER A 133 -28.68 -5.04 21.02
CA SER A 133 -30.08 -5.40 20.80
C SER A 133 -30.31 -5.60 19.31
N ALA A 134 -31.05 -6.65 18.98
CA ALA A 134 -31.44 -6.93 17.60
C ALA A 134 -32.96 -7.02 17.50
N SER A 135 -33.51 -6.42 16.44
CA SER A 135 -34.91 -6.58 16.04
C SER A 135 -34.97 -7.29 14.69
N GLY A 136 -36.06 -7.97 14.40
CA GLY A 136 -36.20 -8.76 13.18
C GLY A 136 -37.30 -9.80 13.34
N SER A 137 -37.74 -10.35 12.22
CA SER A 137 -38.73 -11.43 12.23
C SER A 137 -38.32 -12.49 11.21
N PRO A 138 -38.14 -13.77 11.62
CA PRO A 138 -38.18 -14.27 13.00
C PRO A 138 -37.13 -13.62 13.93
N ALA A 139 -37.32 -13.78 15.24
CA ALA A 139 -36.42 -13.23 16.25
C ALA A 139 -34.96 -13.68 15.98
N PRO A 140 -34.02 -12.75 15.83
CA PRO A 140 -32.65 -13.09 15.43
C PRO A 140 -31.81 -13.57 16.61
N GLU A 141 -30.83 -14.44 16.31
CA GLU A 141 -29.81 -14.88 17.25
C GLU A 141 -28.66 -13.87 17.27
N ILE A 142 -28.24 -13.42 18.46
CA ILE A 142 -27.21 -12.39 18.65
C ILE A 142 -25.90 -13.05 19.06
N THR A 143 -24.81 -12.68 18.38
CA THR A 143 -23.45 -13.14 18.66
C THR A 143 -22.45 -11.99 18.69
N TRP A 144 -21.41 -12.10 19.51
CA TRP A 144 -20.31 -11.14 19.58
C TRP A 144 -19.06 -11.75 18.97
N ASN A 145 -18.41 -11.01 18.07
CA ASN A 145 -17.05 -11.30 17.65
C ASN A 145 -16.07 -10.66 18.64
N LEU A 146 -15.45 -11.52 19.45
CA LEU A 146 -14.46 -11.16 20.49
C LEU A 146 -13.08 -11.75 20.17
N ASP A 147 -12.86 -12.16 18.93
CA ASP A 147 -11.60 -12.78 18.53
C ASP A 147 -10.44 -11.80 18.77
N TRP A 148 -9.35 -12.33 19.31
CA TRP A 148 -8.12 -11.57 19.58
C TRP A 148 -8.28 -10.43 20.60
N LEU A 149 -9.36 -10.42 21.39
CA LEU A 149 -9.51 -9.49 22.52
C LEU A 149 -8.64 -9.96 23.69
N SER A 150 -7.79 -9.07 24.20
CA SER A 150 -6.92 -9.36 25.34
C SER A 150 -7.64 -9.15 26.69
N THR A 151 -8.61 -8.26 26.72
CA THR A 151 -9.42 -7.93 27.90
C THR A 151 -10.32 -9.09 28.29
N HIS A 152 -10.40 -9.37 29.60
CA HIS A 152 -11.31 -10.39 30.13
C HIS A 152 -12.78 -9.98 29.89
N HIS A 153 -13.60 -10.93 29.49
CA HIS A 153 -14.98 -10.67 29.09
C HIS A 153 -15.95 -11.76 29.54
N GLU A 154 -17.19 -11.35 29.77
CA GLU A 154 -18.34 -12.21 30.07
C GLU A 154 -19.54 -11.77 29.24
N ILE A 155 -20.29 -12.75 28.72
CA ILE A 155 -21.51 -12.51 27.94
C ILE A 155 -22.70 -13.04 28.74
N ASP A 156 -23.62 -12.16 29.08
CA ASP A 156 -24.92 -12.53 29.65
C ASP A 156 -25.96 -12.63 28.52
N PRO A 157 -26.45 -13.84 28.20
CA PRO A 157 -27.51 -14.00 27.21
C PRO A 157 -28.86 -13.57 27.79
N SER A 158 -29.59 -12.73 27.06
CA SER A 158 -31.00 -12.44 27.31
C SER A 158 -31.78 -12.54 25.99
N ASP A 159 -33.05 -12.99 26.05
CA ASP A 159 -33.87 -13.38 24.89
C ASP A 159 -33.98 -12.33 23.76
N THR A 160 -33.76 -11.04 24.05
CA THR A 160 -33.83 -9.94 23.06
C THR A 160 -32.62 -9.02 23.06
N LYS A 161 -31.67 -9.24 23.99
CA LYS A 161 -30.50 -8.39 24.20
C LYS A 161 -29.32 -9.24 24.64
N SER A 162 -28.15 -8.97 24.11
CA SER A 162 -26.91 -9.58 24.57
C SER A 162 -26.08 -8.53 25.31
N ILE A 163 -25.64 -8.83 26.53
CA ILE A 163 -24.85 -7.92 27.35
C ILE A 163 -23.41 -8.42 27.38
N LEU A 164 -22.49 -7.57 26.94
CA LEU A 164 -21.05 -7.80 27.01
C LEU A 164 -20.48 -7.00 28.18
N THR A 165 -19.83 -7.69 29.11
CA THR A 165 -19.10 -7.08 30.21
C THR A 165 -17.60 -7.31 29.99
N LEU A 166 -16.85 -6.21 29.86
CA LEU A 166 -15.39 -6.20 29.77
C LEU A 166 -14.82 -5.75 31.11
N THR A 167 -13.84 -6.46 31.63
CA THR A 167 -13.22 -6.14 32.92
C THR A 167 -11.71 -6.03 32.80
N ASP A 168 -11.13 -5.10 33.53
CA ASP A 168 -9.69 -4.84 33.52
C ASP A 168 -9.16 -4.55 32.09
N LEU A 169 -9.68 -3.47 31.49
CA LEU A 169 -9.35 -3.09 30.11
C LEU A 169 -7.84 -3.09 29.82
N SER A 170 -7.43 -3.87 28.82
CA SER A 170 -6.04 -3.93 28.37
C SER A 170 -5.73 -2.83 27.34
N PRO A 171 -4.60 -2.11 27.45
CA PRO A 171 -4.13 -1.19 26.42
C PRO A 171 -3.99 -1.82 25.02
N ASP A 172 -3.77 -3.14 24.94
CA ASP A 172 -3.62 -3.87 23.67
C ASP A 172 -4.90 -3.91 22.83
N ASP A 173 -6.05 -3.59 23.44
CA ASP A 173 -7.35 -3.52 22.78
C ASP A 173 -7.74 -2.10 22.34
N HIS A 174 -6.83 -1.12 22.53
CA HIS A 174 -7.04 0.23 22.02
C HIS A 174 -7.22 0.24 20.50
N GLY A 175 -8.25 0.96 20.02
CA GLY A 175 -8.56 1.10 18.60
C GLY A 175 -9.32 -0.09 18.00
N LYS A 176 -9.53 -1.18 18.76
CA LYS A 176 -10.27 -2.34 18.27
C LYS A 176 -11.77 -2.06 18.14
N LEU A 177 -12.36 -2.66 17.11
CA LEU A 177 -13.79 -2.69 16.86
C LEU A 177 -14.34 -4.05 17.29
N ILE A 178 -15.21 -4.06 18.29
CA ILE A 178 -15.99 -5.23 18.67
C ILE A 178 -17.24 -5.26 17.80
N ILE A 179 -17.49 -6.38 17.13
CA ILE A 179 -18.63 -6.54 16.22
C ILE A 179 -19.70 -7.37 16.93
N CYS A 180 -20.92 -6.83 17.04
CA CYS A 180 -22.11 -7.61 17.37
C CYS A 180 -22.82 -7.94 16.06
N SER A 181 -22.99 -9.22 15.76
CA SER A 181 -23.77 -9.71 14.63
C SER A 181 -25.07 -10.33 15.13
N ALA A 182 -26.14 -10.16 14.37
CA ALA A 182 -27.37 -10.89 14.60
C ALA A 182 -27.89 -11.49 13.30
N GLU A 183 -28.40 -12.72 13.38
CA GLU A 183 -28.87 -13.46 12.22
C GLU A 183 -30.25 -14.08 12.39
N ASN A 184 -31.00 -14.15 11.29
CA ASN A 184 -32.21 -14.97 11.18
C ASN A 184 -32.26 -15.66 9.80
N MET A 185 -33.33 -16.38 9.51
CA MET A 185 -33.49 -17.08 8.22
C MET A 185 -33.53 -16.15 7.00
N VAL A 186 -33.78 -14.85 7.19
CA VAL A 186 -33.87 -13.85 6.12
C VAL A 186 -32.50 -13.24 5.81
N GLY A 187 -31.62 -13.09 6.82
CA GLY A 187 -30.28 -12.56 6.63
C GLY A 187 -29.55 -12.22 7.93
N GLN A 188 -28.50 -11.41 7.81
CA GLN A 188 -27.64 -10.96 8.91
C GLN A 188 -27.56 -9.43 8.96
N GLY A 189 -27.42 -8.89 10.18
CA GLY A 189 -27.08 -7.50 10.44
C GLY A 189 -25.92 -7.40 11.43
N GLU A 190 -25.23 -6.27 11.42
CA GLU A 190 -24.07 -6.03 12.29
C GLU A 190 -24.05 -4.61 12.85
N ALA A 191 -23.49 -4.46 14.05
CA ALA A 191 -23.18 -3.17 14.64
C ALA A 191 -21.86 -3.26 15.42
N THR A 192 -21.15 -2.14 15.51
CA THR A 192 -19.80 -2.10 16.07
C THR A 192 -19.70 -1.22 17.32
N LEU A 193 -18.79 -1.62 18.21
CA LEU A 193 -18.36 -0.88 19.38
C LEU A 193 -16.85 -0.56 19.26
N LEU A 194 -16.50 0.72 19.27
CA LEU A 194 -15.10 1.17 19.27
C LEU A 194 -14.55 1.29 20.70
N LEU A 195 -13.42 0.63 20.97
CA LEU A 195 -12.70 0.76 22.23
C LEU A 195 -11.59 1.81 22.14
N ASN A 196 -11.73 2.91 22.89
CA ASN A 196 -10.72 3.95 23.03
C ASN A 196 -10.12 3.94 24.44
N ILE A 197 -9.16 3.07 24.67
CA ILE A 197 -8.57 2.86 25.99
C ILE A 197 -7.44 3.85 26.23
N LEU A 198 -7.46 4.55 27.36
CA LEU A 198 -6.53 5.60 27.75
C LEU A 198 -5.46 5.06 28.70
N PHE A 199 -4.18 5.29 28.39
CA PHE A 199 -3.05 4.73 29.14
C PHE A 199 -1.79 5.60 29.05
N ALA A 200 -0.89 5.45 30.03
CA ALA A 200 0.40 6.14 30.07
C ALA A 200 1.33 5.64 28.96
N PRO A 201 2.27 6.47 28.47
CA PRO A 201 3.15 6.05 27.39
C PRO A 201 4.21 5.08 27.88
N THR A 202 4.62 4.17 26.99
CA THR A 202 5.70 3.22 27.23
C THR A 202 6.65 3.24 26.04
N ILE A 203 7.95 3.44 26.28
CA ILE A 203 8.97 3.33 25.25
C ILE A 203 9.30 1.85 25.09
N VAL A 204 8.73 1.22 24.08
CA VAL A 204 8.91 -0.22 23.81
C VAL A 204 10.37 -0.48 23.41
N GLN A 205 10.88 0.30 22.46
CA GLN A 205 12.24 0.13 21.92
C GLN A 205 12.98 1.47 21.85
N LEU A 206 14.28 1.41 22.11
CA LEU A 206 15.24 2.47 21.87
C LEU A 206 16.56 1.77 21.50
N LEU A 207 16.95 1.86 20.23
CA LEU A 207 18.03 1.06 19.64
C LEU A 207 19.28 1.90 19.39
N GLU A 208 20.41 1.22 19.18
CA GLU A 208 21.67 1.86 18.79
C GLU A 208 21.55 2.60 17.46
N PRO A 209 22.38 3.65 17.24
CA PRO A 209 22.34 4.42 16.02
C PRO A 209 22.69 3.57 14.80
N GLU A 210 21.85 3.63 13.77
CA GLU A 210 22.06 2.99 12.47
C GLU A 210 22.37 4.04 11.40
N GLN A 211 23.24 3.69 10.46
CA GLN A 211 23.63 4.55 9.34
C GLN A 211 23.02 4.04 8.03
N ASP A 212 22.14 4.86 7.44
CA ASP A 212 21.69 4.70 6.06
C ASP A 212 22.05 5.97 5.27
N HIS A 213 21.07 6.71 4.73
CA HIS A 213 21.33 8.03 4.12
C HIS A 213 21.67 9.10 5.17
N HIS A 214 20.99 9.03 6.33
CA HIS A 214 21.27 9.84 7.51
C HIS A 214 21.44 8.90 8.70
N TRP A 215 22.01 9.40 9.79
CA TRP A 215 22.05 8.65 11.04
C TRP A 215 20.68 8.65 11.70
N CYS A 216 20.32 7.52 12.28
CA CYS A 216 19.01 7.25 12.83
C CYS A 216 19.20 6.59 14.21
N ILE A 217 18.62 7.15 15.27
CA ILE A 217 18.44 6.43 16.55
C ILE A 217 16.99 5.92 16.58
N PRO A 218 16.74 4.63 16.30
CA PRO A 218 15.38 4.11 16.20
C PRO A 218 14.70 4.02 17.57
N PHE A 219 13.41 4.37 17.62
CA PHE A 219 12.58 4.17 18.80
C PHE A 219 11.16 3.73 18.44
N SER A 220 10.53 3.05 19.38
CA SER A 220 9.11 2.66 19.32
C SER A 220 8.46 3.05 20.64
N VAL A 221 7.36 3.80 20.57
CA VAL A 221 6.65 4.33 21.74
C VAL A 221 5.15 4.11 21.61
N THR A 222 4.51 3.69 22.70
CA THR A 222 3.04 3.59 22.80
C THR A 222 2.50 4.70 23.69
N GLY A 223 1.19 4.93 23.65
CA GLY A 223 0.50 5.83 24.57
C GLY A 223 -0.75 6.44 23.97
N ASN A 224 -1.84 6.47 24.75
CA ASN A 224 -3.07 7.15 24.39
C ASN A 224 -3.56 8.06 25.55
N PRO A 225 -3.62 9.40 25.37
CA PRO A 225 -3.32 10.15 24.16
C PRO A 225 -1.87 10.04 23.71
N LYS A 226 -1.65 10.35 22.44
CA LYS A 226 -0.32 10.44 21.81
C LYS A 226 0.64 11.20 22.74
N PRO A 227 1.80 10.61 23.09
CA PRO A 227 2.75 11.26 23.97
C PRO A 227 3.56 12.34 23.26
N ASP A 228 3.90 13.38 24.02
CA ASP A 228 4.92 14.36 23.67
C ASP A 228 6.29 13.73 23.89
N LEU A 229 7.17 13.87 22.89
CA LEU A 229 8.53 13.31 22.91
C LEU A 229 9.55 14.43 23.12
N GLN A 230 10.50 14.21 24.02
CA GLN A 230 11.60 15.14 24.27
C GLN A 230 12.92 14.38 24.40
N TRP A 231 13.90 14.76 23.59
CA TRP A 231 15.26 14.23 23.64
C TRP A 231 16.18 15.05 24.53
N TYR A 232 17.17 14.37 25.10
CA TYR A 232 18.27 14.96 25.83
C TYR A 232 19.57 14.32 25.36
N HIS A 233 20.61 15.13 25.19
CA HIS A 233 21.98 14.69 24.92
C HIS A 233 22.86 15.14 26.09
N ASP A 234 23.52 14.19 26.75
CA ASP A 234 24.33 14.39 27.96
C ASP A 234 23.61 15.19 29.07
N ASN A 235 22.32 14.88 29.26
CA ASN A 235 21.38 15.50 30.21
C ASN A 235 20.95 16.93 29.88
N VAL A 236 21.37 17.50 28.76
CA VAL A 236 20.88 18.78 28.25
C VAL A 236 19.73 18.53 27.29
N ALA A 237 18.64 19.31 27.40
CA ALA A 237 17.51 19.18 26.50
C ALA A 237 17.94 19.48 25.06
N LEU A 238 17.78 18.50 24.18
CA LEU A 238 18.15 18.62 22.78
C LEU A 238 17.11 19.50 22.07
N GLN A 239 17.59 20.54 21.41
CA GLN A 239 16.75 21.43 20.59
C GLN A 239 16.71 20.88 19.17
N GLU A 240 15.53 20.54 18.69
CA GLU A 240 15.37 20.03 17.33
C GLU A 240 15.60 21.13 16.29
N GLN A 241 16.35 20.80 15.25
CA GLN A 241 16.75 21.67 14.13
C GLN A 241 16.70 20.87 12.82
N ASP A 242 16.96 21.51 11.68
CA ASP A 242 16.92 20.84 10.36
C ASP A 242 17.86 19.63 10.25
N HIS A 243 18.96 19.64 11.00
CA HIS A 243 19.96 18.58 11.01
C HIS A 243 19.78 17.54 12.14
N ILE A 244 18.97 17.83 13.16
CA ILE A 244 18.67 16.89 14.25
C ILE A 244 17.20 17.02 14.63
N ARG A 245 16.37 16.04 14.29
CA ARG A 245 14.92 16.10 14.54
C ARG A 245 14.29 14.73 14.75
N THR A 246 13.19 14.71 15.48
CA THR A 246 12.40 13.49 15.68
C THR A 246 11.46 13.27 14.51
N MET A 247 11.58 12.13 13.84
CA MET A 247 10.73 11.76 12.70
C MET A 247 9.95 10.49 13.04
N ILE A 248 8.62 10.57 13.03
CA ILE A 248 7.77 9.37 13.06
C ILE A 248 7.64 8.86 11.64
N HIS A 249 8.10 7.63 11.38
CA HIS A 249 8.09 7.03 10.05
C HIS A 249 6.90 6.11 9.83
N VAL A 250 6.51 5.37 10.87
CA VAL A 250 5.43 4.39 10.81
C VAL A 250 4.58 4.53 12.06
N VAL A 251 3.27 4.60 11.87
CA VAL A 251 2.30 4.47 12.95
C VAL A 251 1.61 3.13 12.73
N THR A 252 1.81 2.20 13.65
CA THR A 252 1.00 0.98 13.70
C THR A 252 -0.26 1.27 14.51
N GLU A 253 -1.20 0.32 14.57
CA GLU A 253 -2.41 0.46 15.39
C GLU A 253 -2.11 0.69 16.89
N ARG A 254 -0.90 0.34 17.35
CA ARG A 254 -0.51 0.32 18.77
C ARG A 254 0.67 1.21 19.11
N GLU A 255 1.60 1.39 18.17
CA GLU A 255 2.89 2.02 18.44
C GLU A 255 3.26 3.07 17.38
N TYR A 256 3.99 4.09 17.83
CA TYR A 256 4.63 5.09 17.00
C TYR A 256 6.10 4.69 16.84
N HIS A 257 6.49 4.33 15.62
CA HIS A 257 7.87 4.02 15.27
C HIS A 257 8.51 5.20 14.57
N GLY A 258 9.65 5.62 15.06
CA GLY A 258 10.36 6.77 14.55
C GLY A 258 11.85 6.71 14.79
N CYS A 259 12.53 7.79 14.42
CA CYS A 259 13.92 7.98 14.73
C CYS A 259 14.20 9.40 15.22
N LEU A 260 15.25 9.53 16.03
CA LEU A 260 16.00 10.79 16.06
C LEU A 260 16.95 10.77 14.86
N GLN A 261 16.65 11.59 13.86
CA GLN A 261 17.45 11.70 12.65
C GLN A 261 18.58 12.71 12.88
N LEU A 262 19.82 12.35 12.52
CA LEU A 262 20.98 13.23 12.53
C LEU A 262 21.62 13.28 11.14
N VAL A 263 21.79 14.49 10.59
CA VAL A 263 22.45 14.74 9.31
C VAL A 263 23.94 14.99 9.56
N ASP A 264 24.79 14.14 8.98
CA ASP A 264 26.27 14.22 9.06
C ASP A 264 26.82 14.53 10.48
N PRO A 265 26.47 13.73 11.51
CA PRO A 265 26.94 13.95 12.87
C PRO A 265 28.46 13.72 12.98
N THR A 266 29.13 14.65 13.63
CA THR A 266 30.56 14.53 14.02
C THR A 266 30.73 13.98 15.45
N HIS A 267 31.98 13.77 15.87
CA HIS A 267 32.33 13.27 17.22
C HIS A 267 31.75 14.09 18.39
N ILE A 268 31.36 15.35 18.18
CA ILE A 268 30.72 16.19 19.21
C ILE A 268 29.29 15.74 19.55
N HIS A 269 28.64 15.00 18.65
CA HIS A 269 27.29 14.47 18.86
C HIS A 269 27.33 13.09 19.54
N ASN A 270 28.51 12.50 19.72
CA ASN A 270 28.64 11.27 20.49
C ASN A 270 28.23 11.53 21.94
N GLY A 271 27.69 10.52 22.62
CA GLY A 271 27.33 10.63 24.03
C GLY A 271 26.05 9.89 24.37
N MET A 272 25.48 10.23 25.53
CA MET A 272 24.30 9.57 26.05
C MET A 272 23.03 10.32 25.63
N TYR A 273 22.20 9.66 24.84
CA TYR A 273 20.89 10.13 24.44
C TYR A 273 19.84 9.58 25.40
N ARG A 274 18.86 10.43 25.76
CA ARG A 274 17.71 10.04 26.57
C ARG A 274 16.42 10.55 25.94
N LEU A 275 15.52 9.62 25.64
CA LEU A 275 14.17 9.92 25.16
C LEU A 275 13.21 9.92 26.34
N VAL A 276 12.40 10.97 26.45
CA VAL A 276 11.29 11.07 27.41
C VAL A 276 9.99 11.14 26.64
N ALA A 277 9.07 10.21 26.91
CA ALA A 277 7.72 10.21 26.38
C ALA A 277 6.73 10.58 27.50
N LYS A 278 5.85 11.55 27.27
CA LYS A 278 4.92 12.04 28.30
C LYS A 278 3.53 12.28 27.75
N ASN A 279 2.50 11.86 28.48
CA ASN A 279 1.12 12.30 28.25
C ASN A 279 0.46 12.70 29.58
N LYS A 280 -0.85 12.96 29.57
CA LYS A 280 -1.62 13.34 30.77
C LYS A 280 -1.71 12.25 31.85
N TYR A 281 -1.37 11.00 31.53
CA TYR A 281 -1.51 9.84 32.40
C TYR A 281 -0.18 9.30 32.93
N GLY A 282 0.94 9.73 32.37
CA GLY A 282 2.25 9.33 32.88
C GLY A 282 3.41 9.79 32.00
N ARG A 283 4.58 9.28 32.33
CA ARG A 283 5.80 9.48 31.57
C ARG A 283 6.65 8.21 31.62
N ASP A 284 7.40 7.97 30.55
CA ASP A 284 8.43 6.95 30.50
C ASP A 284 9.72 7.52 29.90
N GLU A 285 10.87 6.95 30.27
CA GLU A 285 12.17 7.39 29.75
C GLU A 285 13.15 6.22 29.55
N LYS A 286 13.91 6.27 28.45
CA LYS A 286 14.98 5.33 28.15
C LYS A 286 16.24 6.07 27.68
N LYS A 287 17.40 5.46 27.92
CA LYS A 287 18.71 6.01 27.54
C LYS A 287 19.44 5.05 26.61
N ILE A 288 20.23 5.61 25.71
CA ILE A 288 21.09 4.87 24.78
C ILE A 288 22.40 5.65 24.58
N SER A 289 23.52 4.95 24.41
CA SER A 289 24.79 5.58 24.04
C SER A 289 24.93 5.57 22.53
N ALA A 290 25.26 6.71 21.93
CA ALA A 290 25.47 6.83 20.49
C ALA A 290 26.90 7.28 20.20
N SER A 291 27.53 6.65 19.22
CA SER A 291 28.86 7.00 18.73
C SER A 291 28.83 6.99 17.20
N PHE A 292 29.10 8.14 16.59
CA PHE A 292 28.94 8.36 15.15
C PHE A 292 30.27 8.37 14.41
N ILE A 293 31.23 9.14 14.92
CA ILE A 293 32.58 9.27 14.36
C ILE A 293 33.59 9.32 15.51
N GLU A 294 34.73 8.64 15.34
CA GLU A 294 35.83 8.72 16.32
C GLU A 294 36.44 10.13 16.36
N PRO A 295 36.81 10.64 17.54
CA PRO A 295 37.51 11.92 17.63
C PRO A 295 38.87 11.82 16.90
N PRO A 296 39.33 12.89 16.24
CA PRO A 296 40.63 12.89 15.58
C PRO A 296 41.74 12.59 16.59
N ASP A 297 42.59 11.62 16.25
CA ASP A 297 43.76 11.24 17.04
C ASP A 297 44.81 12.36 16.95
N PHE A 298 44.74 13.30 17.89
CA PHE A 298 45.85 14.21 18.15
C PHE A 298 46.87 13.43 18.98
N GLY A 299 47.69 12.64 18.30
CA GLY A 299 48.74 11.85 18.93
C GLY A 299 49.46 12.65 20.02
N GLU A 300 49.53 12.08 21.21
CA GLU A 300 50.27 12.67 22.33
C GLU A 300 51.74 12.85 21.92
N GLY A 301 52.14 14.11 21.72
CA GLY A 301 53.51 14.60 21.86
C GLY A 301 54.58 13.94 21.00
N ASP A 302 54.78 14.44 19.79
CA ASP A 302 56.15 14.65 19.31
C ASP A 302 56.57 16.07 19.76
N ASP A 303 57.40 16.13 20.79
CA ASP A 303 58.21 17.30 21.14
C ASP A 303 59.11 17.62 19.94
N ILE A 304 58.64 18.47 19.02
CA ILE A 304 59.49 19.03 17.96
C ILE A 304 60.31 20.17 18.58
N ASP A 305 61.55 19.85 18.88
CA ASP A 305 62.68 20.72 19.23
C ASP A 305 62.67 22.06 18.45
N PRO A 306 62.73 23.24 19.11
CA PRO A 306 62.70 24.53 18.44
C PRO A 306 64.07 24.88 17.85
N GLN A 307 64.40 24.31 16.69
CA GLN A 307 65.45 24.84 15.82
C GLN A 307 64.94 24.98 14.39
N LEU A 308 64.28 26.11 14.11
CA LEU A 308 64.16 26.64 12.75
C LEU A 308 65.55 27.08 12.26
N PRO A 309 66.04 26.61 11.09
CA PRO A 309 66.96 27.40 10.28
C PRO A 309 66.19 28.53 9.57
N PRO A 310 66.84 29.66 9.25
CA PRO A 310 66.16 30.82 8.69
C PRO A 310 65.59 30.51 7.29
N LEU A 311 64.38 30.99 7.02
CA LEU A 311 63.80 30.99 5.68
C LEU A 311 64.67 31.84 4.75
N ASP A 312 65.12 31.21 3.66
CA ASP A 312 65.82 31.85 2.57
C ASP A 312 64.79 32.61 1.71
N ASP A 313 64.90 33.94 1.64
CA ASP A 313 63.98 34.90 0.97
C ASP A 313 63.85 34.70 -0.57
N SER A 314 64.40 33.61 -1.10
CA SER A 314 64.31 33.22 -2.50
C SER A 314 62.98 32.52 -2.82
N VAL A 315 62.38 31.77 -1.88
CA VAL A 315 61.20 30.92 -2.16
C VAL A 315 59.90 31.73 -2.26
N ALA A 316 59.75 32.80 -1.47
CA ALA A 316 58.57 33.66 -1.49
C ALA A 316 58.39 34.39 -2.84
N VAL A 317 59.49 34.77 -3.48
CA VAL A 317 59.46 35.47 -4.78
C VAL A 317 58.99 34.54 -5.90
N TYR A 318 59.43 33.27 -5.92
CA TYR A 318 58.96 32.31 -6.93
C TYR A 318 57.48 31.95 -6.78
N VAL A 319 56.97 31.86 -5.54
CA VAL A 319 55.55 31.58 -5.30
C VAL A 319 54.67 32.75 -5.71
N VAL A 320 55.07 34.00 -5.41
CA VAL A 320 54.31 35.19 -5.81
C VAL A 320 54.34 35.40 -7.33
N VAL A 321 55.48 35.18 -7.99
CA VAL A 321 55.59 35.26 -9.46
C VAL A 321 54.81 34.11 -10.12
N GLY A 322 54.79 32.92 -9.53
CA GLY A 322 53.99 31.78 -9.99
C GLY A 322 52.48 32.04 -9.91
N ILE A 323 51.99 32.55 -8.78
CA ILE A 323 50.57 32.89 -8.60
C ILE A 323 50.15 34.02 -9.56
N ALA A 324 50.99 35.03 -9.73
CA ALA A 324 50.73 36.11 -10.70
C ALA A 324 50.69 35.58 -12.14
N GLY A 325 51.60 34.68 -12.51
CA GLY A 325 51.63 34.06 -13.84
C GLY A 325 50.40 33.17 -14.13
N VAL A 326 49.92 32.42 -13.14
CA VAL A 326 48.71 31.59 -13.27
C VAL A 326 47.45 32.47 -13.34
N ALA A 327 47.38 33.53 -12.55
CA ALA A 327 46.25 34.47 -12.62
C ALA A 327 46.19 35.19 -13.97
N LEU A 328 47.35 35.59 -14.53
CA LEU A 328 47.43 36.30 -15.80
C LEU A 328 47.11 35.37 -16.98
N THR A 329 47.59 34.13 -16.95
CA THR A 329 47.21 33.11 -17.95
C THR A 329 45.74 32.74 -17.85
N GLY A 330 45.19 32.60 -16.65
CA GLY A 330 43.75 32.39 -16.42
C GLY A 330 42.88 33.54 -16.92
N CYS A 331 43.30 34.79 -16.71
CA CYS A 331 42.58 35.97 -17.23
C CYS A 331 42.61 36.02 -18.76
N VAL A 332 43.74 35.68 -19.40
CA VAL A 332 43.84 35.61 -20.87
C VAL A 332 42.96 34.48 -21.41
N LEU A 333 42.96 33.31 -20.77
CA LEU A 333 42.11 32.18 -21.15
C LEU A 333 40.62 32.50 -21.00
N MET A 334 40.24 33.21 -19.94
CA MET A 334 38.87 33.67 -19.73
C MET A 334 38.45 34.71 -20.77
N VAL A 335 39.34 35.63 -21.16
CA VAL A 335 39.09 36.58 -22.25
C VAL A 335 38.99 35.86 -23.60
N ILE A 336 39.76 34.81 -23.84
CA ILE A 336 39.63 33.97 -25.05
C ILE A 336 38.28 33.24 -25.05
N ILE A 337 37.85 32.66 -23.92
CA ILE A 337 36.54 32.01 -23.78
C ILE A 337 35.41 33.03 -23.96
N LEU A 338 35.54 34.26 -23.44
CA LEU A 338 34.52 35.30 -23.59
C LEU A 338 34.50 35.93 -25.00
N LYS A 339 35.63 35.92 -25.71
CA LYS A 339 35.77 36.52 -27.05
C LYS A 339 35.55 35.51 -28.20
N TYR A 340 35.68 34.21 -27.94
CA TYR A 340 35.40 33.12 -28.89
C TYR A 340 34.23 32.20 -28.50
N GLY A 341 33.70 32.31 -27.27
CA GLY A 341 32.55 31.53 -26.77
C GLY A 341 31.19 32.15 -27.06
N ARG A 342 31.08 33.13 -27.98
CA ARG A 342 29.79 33.55 -28.55
C ARG A 342 29.54 32.76 -29.85
N ASN A 343 29.32 31.45 -29.70
CA ASN A 343 28.43 30.63 -30.54
C ASN A 343 28.43 29.18 -30.07
N SER A 344 27.66 28.89 -29.03
CA SER A 344 27.13 27.54 -28.76
C SER A 344 26.06 27.62 -27.67
N ASN A 345 24.80 27.77 -28.11
CA ASN A 345 23.65 27.42 -27.27
C ASN A 345 23.70 25.90 -26.98
N PRO A 346 23.29 25.43 -25.78
CA PRO A 346 23.08 24.01 -25.56
C PRO A 346 21.93 23.54 -26.44
N LEU A 347 22.23 22.65 -27.37
CA LEU A 347 21.27 21.96 -28.23
C LEU A 347 20.42 21.04 -27.35
N HIS A 348 19.17 21.43 -27.08
CA HIS A 348 18.12 20.46 -26.78
C HIS A 348 17.97 19.58 -28.03
N HIS A 349 18.22 18.28 -27.90
CA HIS A 349 17.91 17.30 -28.95
C HIS A 349 16.39 17.21 -29.11
N VAL A 350 15.85 18.04 -30.00
CA VAL A 350 14.53 17.88 -30.60
C VAL A 350 14.68 16.90 -31.76
N SER A 351 14.13 15.71 -31.61
CA SER A 351 13.98 14.75 -32.70
C SER A 351 12.93 15.30 -33.68
N ASN A 352 13.38 15.72 -34.87
CA ASN A 352 12.52 16.12 -35.97
C ASN A 352 11.66 14.94 -36.45
N GLY A 353 10.35 15.01 -36.22
CA GLY A 353 9.34 14.21 -36.91
C GLY A 353 8.83 14.97 -38.15
N ASN A 354 8.86 14.29 -39.30
CA ASN A 354 8.43 14.80 -40.61
C ASN A 354 7.00 15.40 -40.61
N ASN A 355 6.83 16.47 -41.38
CA ASN A 355 5.54 17.04 -41.73
C ASN A 355 4.80 16.15 -42.74
N THR A 356 3.55 15.79 -42.45
CA THR A 356 2.52 15.46 -43.46
C THR A 356 1.25 16.29 -43.19
N PRO A 357 0.54 16.77 -44.23
CA PRO A 357 -0.61 17.65 -44.08
C PRO A 357 -1.95 16.89 -44.11
N SER A 358 -3.00 17.54 -43.59
CA SER A 358 -4.43 17.19 -43.69
C SER A 358 -4.92 16.20 -42.61
N SER A 359 -6.06 16.33 -41.95
CA SER A 359 -7.21 17.23 -42.07
C SER A 359 -8.12 17.05 -40.84
N SER A 360 -8.99 18.04 -40.60
CA SER A 360 -10.33 17.97 -39.98
C SER A 360 -10.47 17.60 -38.49
N GLU A 361 -10.87 18.61 -37.72
CA GLU A 361 -11.82 18.60 -36.59
C GLU A 361 -11.93 17.37 -35.65
N MET A 362 -11.58 17.64 -34.38
CA MET A 362 -12.39 17.40 -33.17
C MET A 362 -12.15 16.12 -32.32
N GLY A 363 -12.07 16.35 -31.00
CA GLY A 363 -12.02 15.35 -29.91
C GLY A 363 -11.26 15.91 -28.67
N PRO A 364 -11.75 15.74 -27.42
CA PRO A 364 -11.10 16.25 -26.21
C PRO A 364 -9.81 15.53 -25.80
N ASP A 365 -9.45 14.43 -26.46
CA ASP A 365 -8.39 13.50 -26.02
C ASP A 365 -7.03 13.68 -26.74
N ALA A 366 -6.68 14.90 -27.16
CA ALA A 366 -5.39 15.17 -27.79
C ALA A 366 -4.29 15.52 -26.76
N VAL A 367 -3.19 14.76 -26.74
CA VAL A 367 -2.02 15.06 -25.89
C VAL A 367 -1.10 16.06 -26.61
N ILE A 368 -0.72 17.12 -25.91
CA ILE A 368 0.20 18.15 -26.41
C ILE A 368 1.62 17.80 -25.99
N ILE A 369 2.49 17.46 -26.96
CA ILE A 369 3.92 17.28 -26.73
C ILE A 369 4.65 18.32 -27.59
N GLY A 370 5.20 19.34 -26.94
CA GLY A 370 5.84 20.47 -27.62
C GLY A 370 4.85 21.33 -28.42
N MET A 371 5.13 21.59 -29.70
CA MET A 371 4.24 22.34 -30.61
C MET A 371 3.30 21.46 -31.44
N THR A 372 3.36 20.14 -31.26
CA THR A 372 2.61 19.14 -32.01
C THR A 372 1.48 18.56 -31.17
N LYS A 373 0.26 18.57 -31.71
CA LYS A 373 -0.90 17.86 -31.15
C LYS A 373 -0.97 16.48 -31.80
N ILE A 374 -0.67 15.44 -31.03
CA ILE A 374 -0.71 14.06 -31.50
C ILE A 374 -2.10 13.51 -31.16
N PRO A 375 -2.88 13.03 -32.14
CA PRO A 375 -4.11 12.30 -31.85
C PRO A 375 -3.74 11.02 -31.09
N VAL A 376 -4.36 10.79 -29.93
CA VAL A 376 -4.21 9.53 -29.19
C VAL A 376 -4.94 8.46 -30.00
N ILE A 377 -4.19 7.69 -30.77
CA ILE A 377 -4.70 6.48 -31.41
C ILE A 377 -4.51 5.36 -30.41
N GLU A 378 -5.57 4.99 -29.70
CA GLU A 378 -5.57 3.84 -28.80
C GLU A 378 -5.35 2.58 -29.62
N ASN A 379 -4.29 1.83 -29.32
CA ASN A 379 -4.04 0.55 -29.96
C ASN A 379 -4.82 -0.54 -29.20
N PRO A 380 -5.89 -1.12 -29.77
CA PRO A 380 -6.75 -2.09 -29.09
C PRO A 380 -6.04 -3.39 -28.73
N GLN A 381 -4.82 -3.64 -29.24
CA GLN A 381 -4.02 -4.81 -28.87
C GLN A 381 -3.42 -4.75 -27.47
N TYR A 382 -3.35 -3.57 -26.83
CA TYR A 382 -2.80 -3.44 -25.47
C TYR A 382 -3.82 -3.69 -24.35
N PHE A 383 -5.07 -4.01 -24.71
CA PHE A 383 -6.19 -4.14 -23.80
C PHE A 383 -6.76 -5.56 -23.86
N ARG A 384 -7.17 -6.08 -22.70
CA ARG A 384 -7.67 -7.45 -22.50
C ARG A 384 -8.91 -7.83 -23.34
N ASN A 385 -9.63 -6.85 -23.90
CA ASN A 385 -10.78 -7.05 -24.76
C ASN A 385 -10.75 -6.09 -25.97
N SER A 386 -10.56 -6.63 -27.17
CA SER A 386 -10.54 -5.86 -28.44
C SER A 386 -11.91 -5.27 -28.88
N GLY A 387 -12.85 -5.10 -27.95
CA GLY A 387 -14.21 -4.61 -28.23
C GLY A 387 -14.82 -3.74 -27.14
N SER A 388 -14.05 -3.33 -26.12
CA SER A 388 -14.57 -2.47 -25.04
C SER A 388 -13.96 -1.08 -25.15
N MET A 389 -14.77 -0.09 -25.48
CA MET A 389 -14.54 1.28 -24.98
C MET A 389 -14.26 1.19 -23.47
N LEU A 390 -13.42 2.11 -22.94
CA LEU A 390 -13.13 2.27 -21.52
C LEU A 390 -14.36 1.89 -20.69
N LYS A 391 -14.34 0.70 -20.05
CA LYS A 391 -15.35 0.37 -19.06
C LYS A 391 -15.06 1.26 -17.86
N SER A 392 -16.00 2.14 -17.55
CA SER A 392 -16.00 3.03 -16.39
C SER A 392 -15.94 2.32 -15.03
N ASP A 393 -15.89 0.98 -15.02
CA ASP A 393 -15.92 0.13 -13.82
C ASP A 393 -14.63 -0.71 -13.66
N THR A 394 -13.50 -0.31 -14.24
CA THR A 394 -12.22 -0.97 -13.93
C THR A 394 -11.70 -0.51 -12.57
N PHE A 395 -11.96 -1.32 -11.55
CA PHE A 395 -11.47 -1.07 -10.20
C PHE A 395 -9.95 -1.19 -10.15
N VAL A 396 -9.28 -0.08 -9.84
CA VAL A 396 -7.85 -0.07 -9.53
C VAL A 396 -7.63 -0.95 -8.30
N GLN A 397 -6.74 -1.95 -8.41
CA GLN A 397 -6.43 -2.82 -7.29
C GLN A 397 -5.74 -2.03 -6.18
N HIS A 398 -6.34 -2.03 -4.98
CA HIS A 398 -5.77 -1.39 -3.80
C HIS A 398 -4.91 -2.38 -3.01
N ILE A 399 -3.62 -2.08 -2.92
CA ILE A 399 -2.62 -2.88 -2.21
C ILE A 399 -2.42 -2.27 -0.83
N LYS A 400 -2.51 -3.11 0.20
CA LYS A 400 -2.31 -2.72 1.60
C LYS A 400 -0.85 -2.31 1.86
N ARG A 401 -0.64 -1.23 2.62
CA ARG A 401 0.71 -0.69 2.87
C ARG A 401 1.62 -1.71 3.56
N HIS A 402 1.07 -2.49 4.49
CA HIS A 402 1.79 -3.54 5.23
C HIS A 402 2.25 -4.71 4.34
N ASN A 403 1.67 -4.88 3.15
CA ASN A 403 2.14 -5.87 2.19
C ASN A 403 3.36 -5.39 1.40
N ILE A 404 3.76 -4.12 1.49
CA ILE A 404 4.84 -3.52 0.67
C ILE A 404 6.03 -3.15 1.55
N VAL A 405 7.13 -3.91 1.43
CA VAL A 405 8.40 -3.67 2.12
C VAL A 405 9.40 -3.07 1.14
N LEU A 406 9.65 -1.76 1.25
CA LEU A 406 10.66 -1.08 0.43
C LEU A 406 12.07 -1.60 0.79
N LYS A 407 12.91 -1.83 -0.22
CA LYS A 407 14.28 -2.34 -0.05
C LYS A 407 15.33 -1.28 -0.37
N ARG A 408 15.49 -0.92 -1.65
CA ARG A 408 16.51 0.03 -2.12
C ARG A 408 15.98 0.91 -3.24
N GLU A 409 16.50 2.11 -3.38
CA GLU A 409 16.19 2.99 -4.50
C GLU A 409 16.73 2.40 -5.82
N LEU A 410 15.91 2.39 -6.88
CA LEU A 410 16.26 1.99 -8.24
C LEU A 410 16.58 3.20 -9.12
N GLY A 411 15.94 4.34 -8.86
CA GLY A 411 16.22 5.62 -9.54
C GLY A 411 15.21 6.73 -9.18
N GLU A 412 15.53 7.95 -9.60
CA GLU A 412 14.70 9.15 -9.44
C GLU A 412 14.44 9.78 -10.81
N GLY A 413 13.18 10.16 -11.08
CA GLY A 413 12.77 10.83 -12.30
C GLY A 413 11.88 12.04 -12.02
N ALA A 414 11.37 12.68 -13.08
CA ALA A 414 10.50 13.86 -12.99
C ALA A 414 9.20 13.61 -12.20
N PHE A 415 8.78 12.35 -12.09
CA PHE A 415 7.52 11.92 -11.47
C PHE A 415 7.71 11.26 -10.09
N GLY A 416 8.89 11.39 -9.48
CA GLY A 416 9.20 10.85 -8.15
C GLY A 416 10.25 9.75 -8.15
N LYS A 417 10.34 9.05 -7.01
CA LYS A 417 11.37 8.03 -6.76
C LYS A 417 10.82 6.63 -6.98
N VAL A 418 11.65 5.76 -7.56
CA VAL A 418 11.34 4.34 -7.79
C VAL A 418 12.22 3.49 -6.89
N PHE A 419 11.60 2.55 -6.18
CA PHE A 419 12.24 1.63 -5.25
C PHE A 419 12.02 0.19 -5.68
N LEU A 420 12.98 -0.68 -5.40
CA LEU A 420 12.76 -2.11 -5.33
C LEU A 420 12.03 -2.39 -4.02
N ALA A 421 10.99 -3.20 -4.06
CA ALA A 421 10.25 -3.62 -2.89
C ALA A 421 9.92 -5.13 -2.95
N GLU A 422 9.63 -5.70 -1.79
CA GLU A 422 8.97 -7.00 -1.69
C GLU A 422 7.49 -6.76 -1.41
N CYS A 423 6.62 -7.34 -2.23
CA CYS A 423 5.18 -7.31 -2.04
C CYS A 423 4.68 -8.71 -1.66
N TYR A 424 3.96 -8.81 -0.56
CA TYR A 424 3.37 -10.05 -0.07
C TYR A 424 1.92 -10.17 -0.53
N ASN A 425 1.46 -11.41 -0.75
CA ASN A 425 0.07 -11.73 -1.14
C ASN A 425 -0.44 -10.96 -2.37
N LEU A 426 0.46 -10.62 -3.30
CA LEU A 426 0.10 -9.88 -4.51
C LEU A 426 -0.51 -10.78 -5.58
N THR A 427 -0.02 -12.02 -5.66
CA THR A 427 -0.56 -13.08 -6.53
C THR A 427 -0.86 -14.33 -5.67
N PRO A 428 -1.87 -15.13 -6.02
CA PRO A 428 -2.24 -16.33 -5.25
C PRO A 428 -1.14 -17.39 -5.20
N ASP A 429 -0.25 -17.39 -6.20
CA ASP A 429 0.75 -18.44 -6.42
C ASP A 429 2.09 -18.17 -5.72
N GLN A 430 2.27 -16.95 -5.19
CA GLN A 430 3.55 -16.52 -4.61
C GLN A 430 3.33 -15.76 -3.30
N GLU A 431 3.93 -16.28 -2.23
CA GLU A 431 3.91 -15.67 -0.90
C GLU A 431 4.60 -14.28 -0.90
N LYS A 432 5.63 -14.11 -1.73
CA LYS A 432 6.37 -12.86 -1.91
C LYS A 432 6.80 -12.66 -3.37
N LEU A 433 6.66 -11.44 -3.87
CA LEU A 433 7.11 -11.03 -5.19
C LEU A 433 8.00 -9.79 -5.10
N HIS A 434 9.08 -9.76 -5.89
CA HIS A 434 9.84 -8.53 -6.08
C HIS A 434 9.12 -7.61 -7.06
N VAL A 435 8.91 -6.37 -6.64
CA VAL A 435 8.16 -5.36 -7.40
C VAL A 435 8.95 -4.05 -7.47
N ALA A 436 8.67 -3.24 -8.48
CA ALA A 436 9.10 -1.86 -8.54
C ALA A 436 7.99 -0.95 -8.01
N VAL A 437 8.31 -0.10 -7.05
CA VAL A 437 7.38 0.83 -6.41
C VAL A 437 7.74 2.26 -6.79
N LYS A 438 6.83 2.96 -7.47
CA LYS A 438 6.97 4.40 -7.78
C LYS A 438 6.22 5.19 -6.71
N THR A 439 6.92 6.08 -6.03
CA THR A 439 6.38 6.98 -5.00
C THR A 439 6.21 8.38 -5.56
N LEU A 440 5.05 8.99 -5.31
CA LEU A 440 4.82 10.39 -5.65
C LEU A 440 5.30 11.32 -4.52
N LYS A 441 6.13 12.30 -4.88
CA LYS A 441 6.84 13.19 -3.95
C LYS A 441 5.97 14.33 -3.40
N GLU A 442 4.91 14.73 -4.12
CA GLU A 442 4.01 15.85 -3.75
C GLU A 442 2.53 15.44 -3.85
N ALA A 443 1.83 15.41 -2.71
CA ALA A 443 0.42 15.02 -2.60
C ALA A 443 -0.55 16.21 -2.70
N ASN A 444 -0.26 17.20 -3.54
CA ASN A 444 -1.18 18.31 -3.83
C ASN A 444 -2.46 17.77 -4.51
N GLU A 445 -3.60 18.48 -4.41
CA GLU A 445 -4.87 18.02 -5.01
C GLU A 445 -4.75 17.67 -6.50
N SER A 446 -3.96 18.43 -7.27
CA SER A 446 -3.68 18.13 -8.69
C SER A 446 -2.83 16.86 -8.86
N GLY A 447 -1.82 16.65 -8.02
CA GLY A 447 -0.96 15.45 -8.06
C GLY A 447 -1.71 14.17 -7.69
N ARG A 448 -2.68 14.26 -6.77
CA ARG A 448 -3.59 13.14 -6.46
C ARG A 448 -4.53 12.84 -7.63
N ALA A 449 -5.06 13.86 -8.29
CA ALA A 449 -5.92 13.67 -9.47
C ALA A 449 -5.18 13.02 -10.65
N ASP A 450 -3.92 13.43 -10.89
CA ASP A 450 -3.09 12.83 -11.93
C ASP A 450 -2.68 11.38 -11.57
N PHE A 451 -2.43 11.09 -10.28
CA PHE A 451 -2.19 9.74 -9.80
C PHE A 451 -3.35 8.79 -10.07
N TYR A 452 -4.58 9.18 -9.70
CA TYR A 452 -5.76 8.34 -9.91
C TYR A 452 -6.02 8.11 -11.40
N ARG A 453 -5.81 9.14 -12.23
CA ARG A 453 -5.95 9.03 -13.69
C ARG A 453 -4.91 8.10 -14.31
N GLU A 454 -3.64 8.23 -13.91
CA GLU A 454 -2.56 7.34 -14.38
C GLU A 454 -2.83 5.90 -13.94
N ALA A 455 -3.30 5.67 -12.70
CA ALA A 455 -3.65 4.34 -12.20
C ALA A 455 -4.83 3.70 -12.94
N GLU A 456 -5.86 4.47 -13.28
CA GLU A 456 -7.02 3.99 -14.06
C GLU A 456 -6.61 3.57 -15.48
N LEU A 457 -5.76 4.37 -16.14
CA LEU A 457 -5.23 4.04 -17.47
C LEU A 457 -4.36 2.77 -17.43
N LEU A 458 -3.47 2.67 -16.45
CA LEU A 458 -2.56 1.53 -16.31
C LEU A 458 -3.29 0.23 -15.93
N THR A 459 -4.39 0.29 -15.19
CA THR A 459 -5.22 -0.88 -14.84
C THR A 459 -5.74 -1.61 -16.09
N ASN A 460 -5.98 -0.86 -17.16
CA ASN A 460 -6.53 -1.38 -18.41
C ASN A 460 -5.46 -1.90 -19.39
N LEU A 461 -4.18 -1.55 -19.17
CA LEU A 461 -3.07 -1.94 -20.04
C LEU A 461 -2.52 -3.30 -19.63
N GLN A 462 -2.80 -4.33 -20.43
CA GLN A 462 -2.30 -5.68 -20.24
C GLN A 462 -1.85 -6.27 -21.57
N HIS A 463 -0.54 -6.42 -21.75
CA HIS A 463 0.07 -6.99 -22.95
C HIS A 463 1.39 -7.69 -22.58
N GLU A 464 1.76 -8.74 -23.32
CA GLU A 464 2.98 -9.54 -23.07
C GLU A 464 4.28 -8.72 -23.10
N HIS A 465 4.26 -7.55 -23.73
CA HIS A 465 5.44 -6.69 -23.91
C HIS A 465 5.30 -5.31 -23.25
N ILE A 466 4.38 -5.17 -22.29
CA ILE A 466 4.22 -3.97 -21.47
C ILE A 466 4.41 -4.37 -20.00
N VAL A 467 5.19 -3.58 -19.27
CA VAL A 467 5.43 -3.80 -17.84
C VAL A 467 4.10 -3.89 -17.09
N THR A 468 3.92 -4.98 -16.36
CA THR A 468 2.66 -5.23 -15.66
C THR A 468 2.45 -4.23 -14.52
N PHE A 469 1.30 -3.58 -14.49
CA PHE A 469 0.84 -2.77 -13.36
C PHE A 469 -0.04 -3.60 -12.43
N TYR A 470 0.30 -3.63 -11.14
CA TYR A 470 -0.42 -4.45 -10.15
C TYR A 470 -1.43 -3.67 -9.31
N GLY A 471 -1.27 -2.35 -9.16
CA GLY A 471 -2.19 -1.54 -8.37
C GLY A 471 -1.54 -0.40 -7.61
N VAL A 472 -2.31 0.19 -6.69
CA VAL A 472 -1.94 1.37 -5.91
C VAL A 472 -2.05 1.15 -4.41
N CYS A 473 -1.22 1.83 -3.63
CA CYS A 473 -1.41 1.99 -2.19
C CYS A 473 -1.66 3.47 -1.89
N VAL A 474 -2.83 3.75 -1.30
CA VAL A 474 -3.30 5.11 -0.98
C VAL A 474 -3.55 5.33 0.52
N GLU A 475 -3.21 4.34 1.35
CA GLU A 475 -3.49 4.33 2.80
C GLU A 475 -2.67 5.36 3.58
N SER A 476 -1.53 5.80 3.04
CA SER A 476 -0.63 6.78 3.64
C SER A 476 0.20 7.49 2.56
N ASP A 477 0.67 8.70 2.84
CA ASP A 477 1.67 9.35 2.00
C ASP A 477 3.07 8.76 2.24
N PRO A 478 3.93 8.64 1.21
CA PRO A 478 3.65 8.98 -0.19
C PRO A 478 2.76 7.93 -0.87
N LEU A 479 1.92 8.38 -1.81
CA LEU A 479 1.14 7.49 -2.67
C LEU A 479 2.08 6.59 -3.49
N ILE A 480 1.71 5.31 -3.60
CA ILE A 480 2.55 4.26 -4.20
C ILE A 480 1.83 3.62 -5.38
N MET A 481 2.54 3.48 -6.49
CA MET A 481 2.17 2.63 -7.63
C MET A 481 3.09 1.40 -7.66
N VAL A 482 2.52 0.21 -7.85
CA VAL A 482 3.24 -1.07 -7.81
C VAL A 482 3.30 -1.70 -9.20
N PHE A 483 4.51 -2.03 -9.65
CA PHE A 483 4.80 -2.57 -10.97
C PHE A 483 5.63 -3.85 -10.90
N GLU A 484 5.63 -4.60 -11.99
CA GLU A 484 6.58 -5.70 -12.22
C GLU A 484 8.03 -5.23 -12.11
N TYR A 485 8.85 -6.03 -11.41
CA TYR A 485 10.28 -5.73 -11.27
C TYR A 485 11.08 -6.28 -12.45
N MET A 486 11.65 -5.36 -13.23
CA MET A 486 12.51 -5.68 -14.37
C MET A 486 13.94 -6.00 -13.92
N LYS A 487 14.17 -7.26 -13.53
CA LYS A 487 15.44 -7.74 -12.92
C LYS A 487 16.71 -7.49 -13.76
N HIS A 488 16.57 -7.27 -15.06
CA HIS A 488 17.68 -7.02 -15.99
C HIS A 488 17.95 -5.54 -16.26
N GLY A 489 17.17 -4.63 -15.66
CA GLY A 489 17.33 -3.20 -15.82
C GLY A 489 16.82 -2.69 -17.17
N ASP A 490 17.08 -1.42 -17.46
CA ASP A 490 16.60 -0.78 -18.69
C ASP A 490 17.49 -1.11 -19.91
N LEU A 491 16.85 -1.17 -21.07
CA LEU A 491 17.51 -1.48 -22.34
C LEU A 491 18.64 -0.50 -22.67
N ASN A 492 18.52 0.78 -22.31
CA ASN A 492 19.55 1.78 -22.61
C ASN A 492 20.84 1.50 -21.83
N LYS A 493 20.75 1.15 -20.54
CA LYS A 493 21.89 0.72 -19.73
C LYS A 493 22.48 -0.59 -20.25
N PHE A 494 21.66 -1.54 -20.66
CA PHE A 494 22.12 -2.79 -21.26
C PHE A 494 22.88 -2.55 -22.58
N LEU A 495 22.33 -1.71 -23.47
CA LEU A 495 22.95 -1.34 -24.74
C LEU A 495 24.24 -0.53 -24.55
N ARG A 496 24.35 0.26 -23.48
CA ARG A 496 25.60 0.98 -23.14
C ARG A 496 26.68 0.05 -22.60
N SER A 497 26.32 -0.96 -21.81
CA SER A 497 27.27 -1.93 -21.26
C SER A 497 27.70 -3.01 -22.26
N HIS A 498 26.91 -3.22 -23.33
CA HIS A 498 27.19 -4.22 -24.38
C HIS A 498 27.41 -3.59 -25.76
N GLY A 499 27.35 -2.26 -25.86
CA GLY A 499 27.60 -1.51 -27.08
C GLY A 499 29.11 -1.34 -27.34
N PRO A 500 29.49 -0.89 -28.55
CA PRO A 500 30.89 -0.70 -28.92
C PRO A 500 31.66 0.25 -28.00
N ASP A 501 30.96 1.15 -27.28
CA ASP A 501 31.55 2.11 -26.33
C ASP A 501 31.86 1.51 -24.95
N ALA A 502 31.42 0.28 -24.64
CA ALA A 502 31.64 -0.36 -23.34
C ALA A 502 33.14 -0.57 -23.02
N VAL A 503 33.97 -0.67 -24.05
CA VAL A 503 35.43 -0.86 -23.95
C VAL A 503 36.13 0.34 -23.29
N LEU A 504 35.53 1.55 -23.31
CA LEU A 504 36.14 2.74 -22.69
C LEU A 504 35.93 2.83 -21.18
N MET A 505 35.07 1.98 -20.58
CA MET A 505 34.71 2.06 -19.15
C MET A 505 35.17 0.86 -18.30
N SER A 506 35.81 -0.15 -18.90
CA SER A 506 36.35 -1.29 -18.16
C SER A 506 37.88 -1.26 -18.14
N ASP A 507 38.46 -1.01 -16.96
CA ASP A 507 39.88 -1.23 -16.70
C ASP A 507 40.22 -2.72 -16.98
N GLY A 508 40.82 -2.99 -18.13
CA GLY A 508 41.77 -4.08 -18.32
C GLY A 508 41.29 -5.53 -18.36
N GLN A 509 40.00 -5.84 -18.50
CA GLN A 509 39.57 -7.24 -18.78
C GLN A 509 38.76 -7.36 -20.07
N HIS A 510 39.27 -8.19 -20.98
CA HIS A 510 38.70 -8.50 -22.29
C HIS A 510 37.24 -8.96 -22.21
N SER A 511 36.31 -8.09 -22.57
CA SER A 511 34.95 -8.48 -22.95
C SER A 511 34.93 -8.83 -24.45
N ILE A 512 34.57 -10.08 -24.74
CA ILE A 512 34.36 -10.57 -26.10
C ILE A 512 33.14 -9.83 -26.66
N MET A 513 33.27 -9.24 -27.86
CA MET A 513 32.11 -8.73 -28.60
C MET A 513 31.19 -9.92 -28.92
N VAL A 514 30.08 -10.03 -28.20
CA VAL A 514 29.08 -11.07 -28.45
C VAL A 514 27.93 -10.45 -29.23
N GLU A 515 27.61 -11.06 -30.37
CA GLU A 515 26.46 -10.69 -31.19
C GLU A 515 25.18 -11.02 -30.41
N LEU A 516 24.27 -10.04 -30.29
CA LEU A 516 23.00 -10.21 -29.59
C LEU A 516 22.11 -11.21 -30.35
N THR A 517 21.94 -12.38 -29.77
CA THR A 517 21.04 -13.41 -30.31
C THR A 517 19.58 -13.03 -30.08
N GLN A 518 18.69 -13.47 -30.98
CA GLN A 518 17.25 -13.18 -30.88
C GLN A 518 16.63 -13.63 -29.54
N SER A 519 17.15 -14.71 -28.95
CA SER A 519 16.73 -15.20 -27.62
C SER A 519 17.17 -14.28 -26.47
N GLN A 520 18.33 -13.61 -26.59
CA GLN A 520 18.78 -12.62 -25.61
C GLN A 520 17.97 -11.33 -25.72
N MET A 521 17.59 -10.93 -26.93
CA MET A 521 16.66 -9.81 -27.14
C MET A 521 15.26 -10.10 -26.58
N LEU A 522 14.77 -11.34 -26.68
CA LEU A 522 13.46 -11.76 -26.15
C LEU A 522 13.38 -11.78 -24.62
N HIS A 523 14.50 -11.83 -23.91
CA HIS A 523 14.55 -11.81 -22.43
C HIS A 523 14.85 -10.44 -21.82
N ILE A 524 15.04 -9.42 -22.67
CA ILE A 524 15.18 -8.01 -22.28
C ILE A 524 13.90 -7.32 -22.73
N ALA A 525 12.79 -7.68 -22.09
CA ALA A 525 11.55 -6.93 -22.13
C ALA A 525 11.25 -6.55 -20.69
#